data_AF-A0AAV5VX17-F1
#
_entry.id   AF-A0AAV5VX17-F1
#
_cell.length_a   1.000
_cell.length_b   1.000
_cell.length_c   1.000
_cell.angle_alpha   90.00
_cell.angle_beta   90.00
_cell.angle_gamma   90.00
#
_symmetry.space_group_name_H-M   'P 1'
#
loop_
_entity.id
_entity.type
_entity.pdbx_description
1 polymer ?
#
loop_
_entity_poly.entity_id
_entity_poly.type
_entity_poly.pdbx_seq_one_letter_code
_entity_poly.pdbx_strand_id
1 'polypeptide(L)'
;MGMSAILSLHYLLAFFSILFNVLLIVIIAKRTAPSFRSYAILILEECSFELFSALSNLLSMQRSPCISRLIPIPGTTIFASMGVCSRVSASFCYFFHTMTVCGYVCTVFITSIQLVFRAHLLEQTTPSFIEFWIIPIAAVVFGLHVNVWYHQTEEATLKPIVEGVFPEFVERRLPINGHDSLSLHVLAVNSLYAIE
;
A
#
# COMPACT_ATOMS: atom_id res chain seq x y z
N MET A 1 -10.05 -25.46 -11.05
CA MET A 1 -10.24 -23.99 -11.05
C MET A 1 -9.02 -23.37 -11.70
N GLY A 2 -9.18 -22.74 -12.87
CA GLY A 2 -8.07 -22.02 -13.51
C GLY A 2 -7.78 -20.71 -12.76
N MET A 3 -6.51 -20.36 -12.61
CA MET A 3 -6.14 -19.01 -12.20
C MET A 3 -6.62 -18.02 -13.26
N SER A 4 -7.31 -16.96 -12.84
CA SER A 4 -7.68 -15.88 -13.76
C SER A 4 -6.44 -15.23 -14.34
N ALA A 5 -6.49 -14.86 -15.62
CA ALA A 5 -5.41 -14.17 -16.31
C ALA A 5 -4.96 -12.90 -15.56
N ILE A 6 -5.89 -12.18 -14.93
CA ILE A 6 -5.61 -10.97 -14.14
C ILE A 6 -4.75 -11.31 -12.91
N LEU A 7 -5.05 -12.42 -12.24
CA LEU A 7 -4.32 -12.87 -11.07
C LEU A 7 -2.90 -13.31 -11.46
N SER A 8 -2.77 -14.08 -12.55
CA SER A 8 -1.46 -14.45 -13.10
C SER A 8 -0.63 -13.22 -13.47
N LEU A 9 -1.24 -12.21 -14.11
CA LEU A 9 -0.57 -10.95 -14.43
C LEU A 9 -0.12 -10.22 -13.16
N HIS A 10 -0.95 -10.14 -12.11
CA HIS A 10 -0.54 -9.53 -10.84
C HIS A 10 0.64 -10.24 -10.20
N TYR A 11 0.68 -11.58 -10.21
CA TYR A 11 1.82 -12.35 -9.69
C TYR A 11 3.10 -12.10 -10.48
N LEU A 12 3.01 -12.06 -11.82
CA LEU A 12 4.14 -11.75 -12.68
C LEU A 12 4.67 -10.34 -12.42
N LEU A 13 3.78 -9.35 -12.36
CA LEU A 13 4.16 -7.96 -12.06
C LEU A 13 4.80 -7.84 -10.68
N ALA A 14 4.24 -8.49 -9.65
CA ALA A 14 4.82 -8.50 -8.31
C ALA A 14 6.21 -9.18 -8.30
N PHE A 15 6.37 -10.30 -9.02
CA PHE A 15 7.65 -10.98 -9.16
C PHE A 15 8.71 -10.07 -9.80
N PHE A 16 8.39 -9.43 -10.93
CA PHE A 16 9.30 -8.50 -11.60
C PHE A 16 9.59 -7.27 -10.74
N SER A 17 8.58 -6.72 -10.05
CA SER A 17 8.74 -5.61 -9.11
C SER A 17 9.74 -5.95 -8.02
N ILE A 18 9.65 -7.14 -7.39
CA ILE A 18 10.59 -7.60 -6.37
C ILE A 18 11.98 -7.79 -6.97
N LEU A 19 12.08 -8.48 -8.10
CA LEU A 19 13.36 -8.77 -8.76
C LEU A 19 14.10 -7.47 -9.13
N PHE A 20 13.44 -6.53 -9.80
CA PHE A 20 14.08 -5.29 -10.23
C PHE A 20 14.46 -4.39 -9.06
N ASN A 21 13.62 -4.28 -8.03
CA ASN A 21 13.95 -3.51 -6.83
C ASN A 21 15.16 -4.10 -6.09
N VAL A 22 15.24 -5.43 -5.93
CA VAL A 22 16.42 -6.08 -5.34
C VAL A 22 17.68 -5.83 -6.17
N LEU A 23 17.59 -5.94 -7.51
CA LEU A 23 18.72 -5.66 -8.40
C LEU A 23 19.18 -4.20 -8.30
N LEU A 24 18.26 -3.24 -8.26
CA LEU A 24 18.57 -1.83 -8.09
C LEU A 24 19.26 -1.55 -6.76
N ILE A 25 18.77 -2.13 -5.66
CA ILE A 25 19.42 -2.02 -4.34
C ILE A 25 20.87 -2.53 -4.41
N VAL A 26 21.10 -3.69 -5.05
CA VAL A 26 22.46 -4.25 -5.21
C VAL A 26 23.34 -3.35 -6.07
N ILE A 27 22.81 -2.78 -7.16
CA ILE A 27 23.55 -1.86 -8.03
C ILE A 27 23.93 -0.60 -7.25
N ILE A 28 22.99 0.02 -6.54
CA ILE A 28 23.22 1.22 -5.73
C ILE A 28 24.28 0.95 -4.67
N ALA A 29 24.19 -0.16 -3.95
CA ALA A 29 25.16 -0.52 -2.91
C ALA A 29 26.58 -0.72 -3.46
N LYS A 30 26.72 -1.22 -4.70
CA LYS A 30 28.03 -1.58 -5.29
C LYS A 30 28.64 -0.53 -6.22
N ARG A 31 27.84 0.33 -6.84
CA ARG A 31 28.27 1.17 -7.99
C ARG A 31 28.07 2.67 -7.81
N THR A 32 27.53 3.14 -6.68
CA THR A 32 27.28 4.57 -6.46
C THR A 32 28.60 5.34 -6.28
N ALA A 33 28.85 6.31 -7.16
CA ALA A 33 29.96 7.25 -6.98
C ALA A 33 29.66 8.25 -5.86
N PRO A 34 30.68 8.75 -5.12
CA PRO A 34 30.47 9.65 -3.99
C PRO A 34 29.69 10.92 -4.32
N SER A 35 29.84 11.45 -5.54
CA SER A 35 29.12 12.64 -6.04
C SER A 35 27.61 12.46 -6.15
N PHE A 36 27.12 11.21 -6.23
CA PHE A 36 25.70 10.89 -6.37
C PHE A 36 25.09 10.30 -5.10
N ARG A 37 25.78 10.36 -3.96
CA ARG A 37 25.37 9.66 -2.74
C ARG A 37 23.99 10.08 -2.23
N SER A 38 23.71 11.38 -2.17
CA SER A 38 22.40 11.87 -1.68
C SER A 38 21.24 11.44 -2.59
N TYR A 39 21.47 11.44 -3.90
CA TYR A 39 20.49 10.97 -4.88
C TYR A 39 20.28 9.45 -4.81
N ALA A 40 21.36 8.70 -4.64
CA ALA A 40 21.32 7.25 -4.48
C ALA A 40 20.56 6.82 -3.22
N ILE A 41 20.62 7.61 -2.13
CA ILE A 41 19.83 7.37 -0.92
C ILE A 41 18.33 7.46 -1.23
N LEU A 42 17.89 8.48 -1.99
CA LEU A 42 16.48 8.61 -2.39
C LEU A 42 15.99 7.43 -3.24
N ILE A 43 16.82 6.96 -4.18
CA ILE A 43 16.45 5.78 -5.00
C ILE A 43 16.42 4.53 -4.13
N LEU A 44 17.39 4.37 -3.22
CA LEU A 44 17.44 3.22 -2.31
C LEU A 44 16.19 3.15 -1.43
N GLU A 45 15.73 4.30 -0.93
CA GLU A 45 14.53 4.43 -0.12
C GLU A 45 13.27 4.10 -0.93
N GLU A 46 13.13 4.67 -2.14
CA GLU A 46 12.05 4.34 -3.07
C GLU A 46 11.99 2.83 -3.35
N CYS A 47 13.13 2.22 -3.69
CA CYS A 47 13.22 0.79 -3.96
C CYS A 47 12.83 -0.06 -2.75
N SER A 48 13.16 0.42 -1.55
CA SER A 48 12.82 -0.26 -0.30
C SER A 48 11.31 -0.22 -0.07
N PHE A 49 10.66 0.94 -0.24
CA PHE A 49 9.20 1.06 -0.12
C PHE A 49 8.46 0.25 -1.18
N GLU A 50 8.92 0.25 -2.43
CA GLU A 50 8.35 -0.59 -3.48
C GLU A 50 8.49 -2.08 -3.15
N LEU A 51 9.65 -2.50 -2.64
CA LEU A 51 9.88 -3.90 -2.25
C LEU A 51 8.94 -4.32 -1.10
N PHE A 52 8.84 -3.50 -0.04
CA PHE A 52 7.92 -3.77 1.06
C PHE A 52 6.46 -3.76 0.60
N SER A 53 6.09 -2.83 -0.27
CA SER A 53 4.74 -2.74 -0.84
C SER A 53 4.40 -3.97 -1.67
N ALA A 54 5.32 -4.42 -2.55
CA ALA A 54 5.15 -5.60 -3.39
C ALA A 54 5.02 -6.88 -2.56
N LEU A 55 5.88 -7.06 -1.54
CA LEU A 55 5.79 -8.18 -0.61
C LEU A 55 4.48 -8.16 0.18
N SER A 56 4.08 -7.00 0.68
CA SER A 56 2.83 -6.83 1.41
C SER A 56 1.61 -7.08 0.51
N ASN A 57 1.70 -6.70 -0.75
CA ASN A 57 0.66 -6.95 -1.73
C ASN A 57 0.54 -8.45 -2.02
N LEU A 58 1.65 -9.18 -2.15
CA LEU A 58 1.65 -10.65 -2.30
C LEU A 58 1.05 -11.36 -1.08
N LEU A 59 1.31 -10.87 0.13
CA LEU A 59 0.82 -11.48 1.37
C LEU A 59 -0.66 -11.18 1.61
N SER A 60 -1.09 -9.94 1.36
CA SER A 60 -2.49 -9.54 1.46
C SER A 60 -3.34 -10.14 0.34
N MET A 61 -2.77 -10.27 -0.86
CA MET A 61 -3.41 -10.55 -2.16
C MET A 61 -4.89 -10.90 -2.09
N GLN A 62 -5.70 -9.85 -2.22
CA GLN A 62 -7.12 -9.83 -1.88
C GLN A 62 -8.03 -10.01 -3.11
N ARG A 63 -7.53 -10.63 -4.20
CA ARG A 63 -8.23 -10.63 -5.49
C ARG A 63 -8.62 -12.03 -5.96
N SER A 64 -9.90 -12.35 -5.86
CA SER A 64 -10.53 -13.47 -6.57
C SER A 64 -11.15 -12.92 -7.85
N PRO A 65 -11.14 -13.68 -8.97
CA PRO A 65 -11.77 -13.26 -10.22
C PRO A 65 -13.24 -12.85 -10.10
N CYS A 66 -13.94 -13.30 -9.05
CA CYS A 66 -15.38 -13.08 -8.90
C CYS A 66 -15.75 -12.21 -7.69
N ILE A 67 -14.78 -11.62 -6.98
CA ILE A 67 -15.06 -10.87 -5.74
C ILE A 67 -14.22 -9.59 -5.72
N SER A 68 -14.90 -8.44 -5.69
CA SER A 68 -14.27 -7.14 -5.46
C SER A 68 -13.72 -7.06 -4.03
N ARG A 69 -12.45 -6.65 -3.91
CA ARG A 69 -11.75 -6.42 -2.64
C ARG A 69 -12.44 -5.36 -1.78
N LEU A 70 -12.96 -4.33 -2.44
CA LEU A 70 -13.69 -3.23 -1.85
C LEU A 70 -15.16 -3.61 -1.83
N ILE A 71 -15.75 -3.61 -0.64
CA ILE A 71 -17.20 -3.69 -0.44
C ILE A 71 -17.67 -2.25 -0.23
N PRO A 72 -18.16 -1.57 -1.29
CA PRO A 72 -18.64 -0.21 -1.16
C PRO A 72 -19.91 -0.21 -0.31
N ILE A 73 -19.84 0.36 0.89
CA ILE A 73 -20.99 0.58 1.76
C ILE A 73 -21.03 2.08 2.06
N PRO A 74 -22.16 2.77 1.91
CA PRO A 74 -22.23 4.21 2.17
C PRO A 74 -21.63 4.59 3.53
N GLY A 75 -20.65 5.49 3.52
CA GLY A 75 -20.02 6.01 4.73
C GLY A 75 -18.91 5.13 5.33
N THR A 76 -18.63 3.93 4.81
CA THR A 76 -17.48 3.12 5.25
C THR A 76 -16.80 2.40 4.07
N THR A 77 -15.57 1.95 4.26
CA THR A 77 -14.88 1.11 3.29
C THR A 77 -14.55 -0.21 3.96
N ILE A 78 -15.22 -1.26 3.53
CA ILE A 78 -14.98 -2.61 4.04
C ILE A 78 -14.17 -3.39 3.01
N PHE A 79 -13.22 -4.18 3.48
CA PHE A 79 -12.31 -4.99 2.70
C PHE A 79 -12.49 -6.46 3.02
N ALA A 80 -12.68 -7.27 1.98
CA ALA A 80 -12.58 -8.72 2.08
C ALA A 80 -11.22 -9.18 1.59
N SER A 81 -10.57 -10.07 2.35
CA SER A 81 -9.21 -10.53 2.05
C SER A 81 -9.17 -12.03 1.74
N MET A 82 -8.33 -12.44 0.78
CA MET A 82 -8.22 -13.85 0.34
C MET A 82 -6.77 -14.33 0.16
N GLY A 83 -5.79 -13.49 0.48
CA GLY A 83 -4.37 -13.85 0.35
C GLY A 83 -3.92 -14.84 1.39
N VAL A 84 -2.61 -15.10 1.45
CA VAL A 84 -2.00 -15.96 2.47
C VAL A 84 -2.32 -15.46 3.88
N CYS A 85 -2.45 -14.14 4.04
CA CYS A 85 -2.85 -13.51 5.29
C CYS A 85 -4.19 -14.02 5.85
N SER A 86 -5.11 -14.48 4.99
CA SER A 86 -6.47 -14.90 5.39
C SER A 86 -6.45 -16.16 6.27
N ARG A 87 -5.36 -16.91 6.23
CA ARG A 87 -5.11 -18.09 7.07
C ARG A 87 -4.67 -17.75 8.48
N VAL A 88 -4.31 -16.48 8.73
CA VAL A 88 -3.81 -16.00 10.03
C VAL A 88 -4.90 -15.25 10.76
N SER A 89 -5.29 -14.08 10.25
CA SER A 89 -6.39 -13.29 10.81
C SER A 89 -6.80 -12.17 9.86
N ALA A 90 -7.98 -11.59 10.11
CA ALA A 90 -8.45 -10.43 9.40
C ALA A 90 -7.51 -9.23 9.63
N SER A 91 -7.12 -8.92 10.89
CA SER A 91 -6.16 -7.85 11.21
C SER A 91 -4.79 -8.03 10.54
N PHE A 92 -4.31 -9.27 10.40
CA PHE A 92 -3.05 -9.52 9.71
C PHE A 92 -3.15 -9.18 8.21
N CYS A 93 -4.26 -9.52 7.56
CA CYS A 93 -4.53 -9.06 6.20
C CYS A 93 -4.61 -7.54 6.09
N TYR A 94 -5.26 -6.93 7.08
CA TYR A 94 -5.45 -5.49 7.13
C TYR A 94 -4.13 -4.74 7.21
N PHE A 95 -3.22 -5.22 8.06
CA PHE A 95 -1.89 -4.65 8.17
C PHE A 95 -1.10 -4.67 6.87
N PHE A 96 -1.06 -5.81 6.17
CA PHE A 96 -0.37 -5.86 4.88
C PHE A 96 -1.04 -4.99 3.82
N HIS A 97 -2.37 -4.86 3.86
CA HIS A 97 -3.04 -3.89 3.01
C HIS A 97 -2.54 -2.47 3.30
N THR A 98 -2.49 -2.07 4.56
CA THR A 98 -2.00 -0.74 4.96
C THR A 98 -0.56 -0.53 4.53
N MET A 99 0.31 -1.51 4.75
CA MET A 99 1.71 -1.48 4.29
C MET A 99 1.82 -1.24 2.78
N THR A 100 0.98 -1.90 1.98
CA THR A 100 0.94 -1.68 0.53
C THR A 100 0.51 -0.25 0.18
N VAL A 101 -0.58 0.25 0.76
CA VAL A 101 -1.09 1.61 0.48
C VAL A 101 -0.07 2.66 0.88
N CYS A 102 0.47 2.55 2.10
CA CYS A 102 1.46 3.47 2.58
C CYS A 102 2.74 3.42 1.74
N GLY A 103 3.22 2.23 1.36
CA GLY A 103 4.35 2.08 0.46
C GLY A 103 4.14 2.83 -0.85
N TYR A 104 2.95 2.72 -1.47
CA TYR A 104 2.61 3.50 -2.68
C TYR A 104 2.65 5.00 -2.45
N VAL A 105 2.08 5.48 -1.34
CA VAL A 105 2.09 6.91 -1.00
C VAL A 105 3.53 7.41 -0.80
N CYS A 106 4.38 6.64 -0.10
CA CYS A 106 5.80 6.95 0.08
C CYS A 106 6.50 7.07 -1.27
N THR A 107 6.32 6.08 -2.14
CA THR A 107 6.90 6.08 -3.48
C THR A 107 6.51 7.34 -4.24
N VAL A 108 5.21 7.71 -4.27
CA VAL A 108 4.76 8.94 -4.95
C VAL A 108 5.45 10.21 -4.40
N PHE A 109 5.56 10.33 -3.07
CA PHE A 109 6.26 11.46 -2.46
C PHE A 109 7.75 11.46 -2.79
N ILE A 110 8.42 10.31 -2.71
CA ILE A 110 9.85 10.19 -3.01
C ILE A 110 10.11 10.47 -4.49
N THR A 111 9.33 9.92 -5.41
CA THR A 111 9.43 10.21 -6.85
C THR A 111 9.27 11.71 -7.11
N SER A 112 8.35 12.38 -6.40
CA SER A 112 8.15 13.84 -6.50
C SER A 112 9.38 14.61 -6.00
N ILE A 113 9.97 14.19 -4.88
CA ILE A 113 11.21 14.79 -4.35
C ILE A 113 12.39 14.54 -5.28
N GLN A 114 12.50 13.35 -5.86
CA GLN A 114 13.52 13.03 -6.86
C GLN A 114 13.40 13.93 -8.09
N LEU A 115 12.18 14.27 -8.52
CA LEU A 115 11.98 15.19 -9.63
C LEU A 115 12.50 16.59 -9.28
N VAL A 116 12.19 17.11 -8.09
CA VAL A 116 12.70 18.39 -7.59
C VAL A 116 14.22 18.36 -7.48
N PHE A 117 14.78 17.29 -6.93
CA PHE A 117 16.23 17.07 -6.83
C PHE A 117 16.90 17.15 -8.20
N ARG A 118 16.34 16.45 -9.20
CA ARG A 118 16.87 16.46 -10.58
C ARG A 118 16.81 17.85 -11.20
N ALA A 119 15.74 18.61 -10.95
CA ALA A 119 15.63 19.98 -11.43
C ALA A 119 16.74 20.89 -10.85
N HIS A 120 17.00 20.79 -9.54
CA HIS A 120 18.06 21.59 -8.89
C HIS A 120 19.47 21.17 -9.36
N LEU A 121 19.69 19.87 -9.56
CA LEU A 121 20.96 19.37 -10.09
C LEU A 121 21.27 19.95 -11.48
N LEU A 122 20.26 20.11 -12.34
CA LEU A 122 20.41 20.75 -13.66
C LEU A 122 20.75 22.24 -13.55
N GLU A 123 20.26 22.91 -12.52
CA GLU A 123 20.53 24.32 -12.24
C GLU A 123 21.87 24.55 -11.49
N GLN A 124 22.62 23.49 -11.21
CA GLN A 124 23.87 23.53 -10.43
C GLN A 124 23.70 24.12 -9.02
N THR A 125 22.47 24.17 -8.49
CA THR A 125 22.20 24.53 -7.12
C THR A 125 22.14 23.24 -6.31
N THR A 126 23.01 23.09 -5.30
CA THR A 126 22.99 21.92 -4.40
C THR A 126 22.18 22.25 -3.15
N PRO A 127 20.90 21.86 -3.07
CA PRO A 127 20.15 21.99 -1.84
C PRO A 127 20.76 21.12 -0.73
N SER A 128 21.15 21.74 0.39
CA SER A 128 21.72 21.06 1.56
C SER A 128 20.71 20.26 2.39
N PHE A 129 19.43 20.29 2.03
CA PHE A 129 18.33 19.90 2.93
C PHE A 129 17.59 18.59 2.54
N ILE A 130 17.97 17.90 1.47
CA ILE A 130 17.24 16.69 1.02
C ILE A 130 17.30 15.56 2.04
N GLU A 131 18.42 15.43 2.76
CA GLU A 131 18.57 14.43 3.84
C GLU A 131 17.55 14.65 4.98
N PHE A 132 17.00 15.86 5.10
CA PHE A 132 16.04 16.21 6.14
C PHE A 132 14.60 15.81 5.82
N TRP A 133 14.24 15.55 4.55
CA TRP A 133 12.87 15.19 4.16
C TRP A 133 12.54 13.71 4.36
N ILE A 134 13.56 12.87 4.50
CA ILE A 134 13.44 11.43 4.74
C ILE A 134 12.77 11.15 6.09
N ILE A 135 13.20 11.85 7.14
CA ILE A 135 12.73 11.62 8.51
C ILE A 135 11.24 11.98 8.69
N PRO A 136 10.75 13.16 8.24
CA PRO A 136 9.33 13.50 8.30
C PRO A 136 8.45 12.54 7.51
N ILE A 137 8.87 12.09 6.33
CA ILE A 137 8.09 11.17 5.50
C ILE A 137 7.99 9.82 6.19
N ALA A 138 9.12 9.25 6.63
CA ALA A 138 9.12 8.01 7.39
C ALA A 138 8.28 8.11 8.67
N ALA A 139 8.35 9.23 9.39
CA ALA A 139 7.57 9.46 10.61
C ALA A 139 6.06 9.59 10.35
N VAL A 140 5.66 10.33 9.31
CA VAL A 140 4.25 10.45 8.90
C VAL A 140 3.71 9.09 8.48
N VAL A 141 4.49 8.32 7.72
CA VAL A 141 4.11 7.00 7.25
C VAL A 141 3.97 6.04 8.40
N PHE A 142 4.93 6.01 9.32
CA PHE A 142 4.84 5.19 10.53
C PHE A 142 3.65 5.60 11.40
N GLY A 143 3.42 6.90 11.58
CA GLY A 143 2.28 7.44 12.30
C GLY A 143 0.94 7.02 11.69
N LEU A 144 0.82 7.07 10.36
CA LEU A 144 -0.35 6.59 9.62
C LEU A 144 -0.56 5.09 9.83
N HIS A 145 0.50 4.26 9.84
CA HIS A 145 0.35 2.83 10.12
C HIS A 145 -0.16 2.56 11.52
N VAL A 146 0.41 3.22 12.53
CA VAL A 146 -0.02 3.05 13.93
C VAL A 146 -1.47 3.51 14.09
N ASN A 147 -1.83 4.65 13.49
CA ASN A 147 -3.19 5.17 13.52
C ASN A 147 -4.17 4.18 12.88
N VAL A 148 -3.86 3.71 11.67
CA VAL A 148 -4.71 2.75 10.94
C VAL A 148 -4.82 1.42 11.69
N TRP A 149 -3.76 0.93 12.32
CA TRP A 149 -3.83 -0.28 13.14
C TRP A 149 -4.73 -0.08 14.37
N TYR A 150 -4.63 1.08 15.03
CA TYR A 150 -5.41 1.37 16.23
C TYR A 150 -6.90 1.60 15.94
N HIS A 151 -7.22 2.19 14.79
CA HIS A 151 -8.60 2.47 14.35
C HIS A 151 -9.19 1.36 13.46
N GLN A 152 -8.71 0.12 13.60
CA GLN A 152 -9.35 -1.00 12.92
C GLN A 152 -10.66 -1.36 13.63
N THR A 153 -11.77 -1.45 12.90
CA THR A 153 -13.03 -1.92 13.46
C THR A 153 -13.01 -3.44 13.62
N GLU A 154 -13.50 -3.93 14.76
CA GLU A 154 -13.63 -5.36 15.01
C GLU A 154 -14.54 -6.06 13.99
N GLU A 155 -14.11 -7.25 13.55
CA GLU A 155 -14.84 -8.06 12.56
C GLU A 155 -16.27 -8.40 13.02
N ALA A 156 -16.48 -8.56 14.33
CA ALA A 156 -17.80 -8.83 14.93
C ALA A 156 -18.82 -7.72 14.65
N THR A 157 -18.35 -6.47 14.55
CA THR A 157 -19.20 -5.30 14.23
C THR A 157 -19.45 -5.18 12.74
N LEU A 158 -18.47 -5.54 11.91
CA LEU A 158 -18.56 -5.42 10.44
C LEU A 158 -19.40 -6.53 9.80
N LYS A 159 -19.35 -7.76 10.35
CA LYS A 159 -20.04 -8.93 9.80
C LYS A 159 -21.55 -8.72 9.59
N PRO A 160 -22.34 -8.24 10.57
CA PRO A 160 -23.78 -8.02 10.38
C PRO A 160 -24.08 -6.97 9.31
N ILE A 161 -23.24 -5.94 9.17
CA ILE A 161 -23.38 -4.90 8.15
C ILE A 161 -23.16 -5.50 6.76
N VAL A 162 -22.08 -6.28 6.59
CA VAL A 162 -21.79 -6.95 5.32
C VAL A 162 -22.85 -8.01 5.01
N GLU A 163 -23.32 -8.77 5.99
CA GLU A 163 -24.38 -9.77 5.80
C GLU A 163 -25.68 -9.14 5.27
N GLY A 164 -26.00 -7.92 5.73
CA GLY A 164 -27.19 -7.19 5.29
C GLY A 164 -27.12 -6.63 3.86
N VAL A 165 -25.92 -6.38 3.33
CA VAL A 165 -25.75 -5.74 2.00
C VAL A 165 -25.18 -6.70 0.96
N PHE A 166 -24.21 -7.52 1.35
CA PHE A 166 -23.47 -8.46 0.50
C PHE A 166 -23.24 -9.81 1.24
N PRO A 167 -24.29 -10.61 1.46
CA PRO A 167 -24.22 -11.86 2.23
C PRO A 167 -23.22 -12.88 1.67
N GLU A 168 -22.93 -12.84 0.37
CA GLU A 168 -22.02 -13.76 -0.30
C GLU A 168 -20.58 -13.73 0.27
N PHE A 169 -20.17 -12.62 0.89
CA PHE A 169 -18.87 -12.50 1.55
C PHE A 169 -18.82 -13.25 2.88
N VAL A 170 -19.92 -13.23 3.63
CA VAL A 170 -20.08 -13.92 4.92
C VAL A 170 -20.25 -15.43 4.69
N GLU A 171 -21.05 -15.82 3.70
CA GLU A 171 -21.24 -17.22 3.31
C GLU A 171 -19.91 -17.90 2.93
N ARG A 172 -19.03 -17.16 2.25
CA ARG A 172 -17.69 -17.63 1.86
C ARG A 172 -16.67 -17.60 3.01
N ARG A 173 -17.09 -17.16 4.21
CA ARG A 173 -16.25 -17.04 5.42
C ARG A 173 -14.98 -16.24 5.17
N LEU A 174 -15.09 -15.17 4.39
CA LEU A 174 -13.94 -14.31 4.11
C LEU A 174 -13.62 -13.46 5.34
N PRO A 175 -12.34 -13.23 5.67
CA PRO A 175 -11.97 -12.26 6.68
C PRO A 175 -12.37 -10.85 6.21
N ILE A 176 -13.21 -10.21 7.02
CA ILE A 176 -13.75 -8.86 6.79
C ILE A 176 -13.01 -7.88 7.68
N ASN A 177 -12.50 -6.80 7.08
CA ASN A 177 -11.83 -5.72 7.79
C ASN A 177 -12.34 -4.37 7.32
N GLY A 178 -12.19 -3.34 8.12
CA GLY A 178 -12.60 -2.00 7.74
C GLY A 178 -12.19 -0.97 8.77
N HIS A 179 -12.44 0.27 8.41
CA HIS A 179 -12.33 1.40 9.31
C HIS A 179 -13.71 1.94 9.67
N ASP A 180 -13.82 2.36 10.92
CA ASP A 180 -14.94 3.16 11.38
C ASP A 180 -14.86 4.54 10.73
N SER A 181 -16.03 5.03 10.37
CA SER A 181 -16.30 6.18 9.53
C SER A 181 -15.87 7.51 10.15
N LEU A 182 -14.57 7.77 10.34
CA LEU A 182 -14.11 9.08 10.82
C LEU A 182 -12.84 9.60 10.14
N SER A 183 -12.28 8.89 9.16
CA SER A 183 -11.25 9.52 8.33
C SER A 183 -11.90 10.33 7.21
N LEU A 184 -11.59 11.63 7.17
CA LEU A 184 -12.09 12.59 6.17
C LEU A 184 -11.88 12.09 4.74
N HIS A 185 -10.80 11.33 4.51
CA HIS A 185 -10.46 10.76 3.22
C HIS A 185 -11.44 9.66 2.78
N VAL A 186 -11.86 8.78 3.69
CA VAL A 186 -12.85 7.73 3.41
C VAL A 186 -14.21 8.36 3.13
N LEU A 187 -14.59 9.40 3.87
CA LEU A 187 -15.83 10.15 3.60
C LEU A 187 -15.80 10.84 2.22
N ALA A 188 -14.68 11.47 1.85
CA ALA A 188 -14.53 12.12 0.55
C ALA A 188 -14.63 11.11 -0.61
N VAL A 189 -13.94 9.97 -0.52
CA VAL A 189 -14.01 8.92 -1.55
C VAL A 189 -15.42 8.31 -1.60
N ASN A 190 -16.03 8.02 -0.45
CA ASN A 190 -17.38 7.46 -0.40
C ASN A 190 -18.44 8.45 -0.91
N SER A 191 -18.25 9.75 -0.74
CA SER A 191 -19.16 10.77 -1.31
C SER A 191 -19.18 10.75 -2.83
N LEU A 192 -18.08 10.36 -3.49
CA LEU A 192 -18.06 10.20 -4.94
C LEU A 192 -18.87 8.98 -5.41
N TYR A 193 -18.92 7.92 -4.61
CA TYR A 193 -19.71 6.73 -4.90
C TYR A 193 -21.19 6.85 -4.49
N ALA A 194 -21.53 7.80 -3.61
CA ALA A 194 -22.90 8.03 -3.14
C ALA A 194 -23.72 8.96 -4.06
N ILE A 195 -23.13 9.49 -5.14
CA ILE A 195 -23.79 10.39 -6.10
C ILE A 195 -24.40 9.62 -7.30
N GLU A 196 -24.19 8.30 -7.38
CA GLU A 196 -24.88 7.39 -8.31
C GLU A 196 -26.01 6.63 -7.62
#